data_AF-A0A250XRF9-F1
#
_entry.id   AF-A0A250XRF9-F1
#
_cell.length_a   1.000
_cell.length_b   1.000
_cell.length_c   1.000
_cell.angle_alpha   90.00
_cell.angle_beta   90.00
_cell.angle_gamma   90.00
#
_symmetry.space_group_name_H-M   'P 1'
#
loop_
_entity.id
_entity.type
_entity.pdbx_description
1 polymer ?
#
loop_
_entity_poly.entity_id
_entity_poly.type
_entity_poly.pdbx_seq_one_letter_code
_entity_poly.pdbx_strand_id
1 'polypeptide(L)'
;MLRSAFEVLSSTWRGVAFARQISETIKGLDTGNSAFYHHFFISRTTCQCSFDRKNSQLAASSSSESSLHLPLTFSSFNYYHGSFLLSHGYASTAPHFKTRSSALEAVAAGLVDPSSRILTHFKKNIDRRQLTARIMRRRNLIEVRDMIRLYINKLDTLHIAALLTKLQWLMKRVDTSSSAQEMNTAKECIQLLVPIMQRSIERMEGSRFQHVYRPDSAAACLWALAKLPPEILNLVPTAVLDGILGRAIFSANTLHDSAPRTMSLLLWSISKLSSSNKPLGSTSDGNTPTPASAAPLFPGISMPARDKAVSAVLSMTLSPQRMAPYLKQCSPAVLAQFSISLSSLGRMSDTIAQALSGEVIMRLNNLAYKPFKAADFVGIAKGFAAAGKKDVTVPLLAAIAAHLAEDEGVSAAEAMLTGAWKPEHLSHLMAAYADAGVRHDGLVQAVMVAAKVKLALFHPWALQQLRDSSKILGHKESIS
;
A
#
# COMPACT_ATOMS: atom_id res chain seq x y z
N MET A 1 25.36 30.90 14.22
CA MET A 1 25.55 29.57 13.58
C MET A 1 26.14 28.51 14.52
N LEU A 2 27.23 28.76 15.25
CA LEU A 2 27.81 27.77 16.19
C LEU A 2 26.92 27.47 17.41
N ARG A 3 26.16 28.44 17.92
CA ARG A 3 25.25 28.27 19.09
C ARG A 3 24.06 27.34 18.81
N SER A 4 23.45 27.45 17.63
CA SER A 4 22.35 26.57 17.19
C SER A 4 22.81 25.15 16.84
N ALA A 5 24.06 24.98 16.39
CA ALA A 5 24.67 23.66 16.24
C ALA A 5 24.93 22.99 17.60
N PHE A 6 25.29 23.78 18.62
CA PHE A 6 25.50 23.30 19.98
C PHE A 6 24.20 22.87 20.68
N GLU A 7 23.10 23.58 20.47
CA GLU A 7 21.79 23.21 21.04
C GLU A 7 21.24 21.90 20.46
N VAL A 8 21.37 21.69 19.15
CA VAL A 8 20.99 20.44 18.48
C VAL A 8 21.88 19.28 18.91
N LEU A 9 23.19 19.50 19.08
CA LEU A 9 24.09 18.46 19.61
C LEU A 9 23.80 18.14 21.09
N SER A 10 23.43 19.14 21.90
CA SER A 10 23.13 18.94 23.33
C SER A 10 21.84 18.15 23.58
N SER A 11 20.79 18.35 22.76
CA SER A 11 19.53 17.60 22.89
C SER A 11 19.68 16.14 22.47
N THR A 12 20.54 15.88 21.49
CA THR A 12 20.88 14.52 21.03
C THR A 12 21.75 13.79 22.07
N TRP A 13 22.67 14.49 22.74
CA TRP A 13 23.49 13.93 23.81
C TRP A 13 22.69 13.55 25.06
N ARG A 14 21.66 14.33 25.43
CA ARG A 14 20.78 14.01 26.56
C ARG A 14 19.97 12.73 26.33
N GLY A 15 19.53 12.47 25.09
CA GLY A 15 18.85 11.21 24.74
C GLY A 15 19.74 9.97 24.84
N VAL A 16 21.03 10.11 24.46
CA VAL A 16 22.02 9.02 24.57
C VAL A 16 22.43 8.78 26.02
N ALA A 17 22.57 9.83 26.83
CA ALA A 17 22.85 9.71 28.27
C ALA A 17 21.69 9.03 29.02
N PHE A 18 20.44 9.36 28.68
CA PHE A 18 19.25 8.73 29.27
C PHE A 18 19.13 7.24 28.90
N ALA A 19 19.40 6.87 27.65
CA ALA A 19 19.42 5.47 27.23
C ALA A 19 20.55 4.67 27.89
N ARG A 20 21.71 5.29 28.12
CA ARG A 20 22.85 4.69 28.82
C ARG A 20 22.56 4.51 30.32
N GLN A 21 21.92 5.49 30.94
CA GLN A 21 21.49 5.42 32.34
C GLN A 21 20.43 4.32 32.54
N ILE A 22 19.48 4.13 31.62
CA ILE A 22 18.54 3.00 31.67
C ILE A 22 19.27 1.67 31.51
N SER A 23 20.24 1.57 30.60
CA SER A 23 21.02 0.35 30.39
C SER A 23 21.92 0.00 31.59
N GLU A 24 22.48 0.97 32.29
CA GLU A 24 23.29 0.75 33.50
C GLU A 24 22.42 0.41 34.71
N THR A 25 21.22 1.01 34.81
CA THR A 25 20.21 0.65 35.83
C THR A 25 19.74 -0.80 35.66
N ILE A 26 19.57 -1.26 34.41
CA ILE A 26 19.19 -2.66 34.11
C ILE A 26 20.34 -3.65 34.42
N LYS A 27 21.60 -3.24 34.25
CA LYS A 27 22.76 -4.08 34.58
C LYS A 27 23.04 -4.17 36.08
N GLY A 28 22.59 -3.20 36.88
CA GLY A 28 22.71 -3.22 38.34
C GLY A 28 21.68 -4.12 39.05
N LEU A 29 20.68 -4.65 38.33
CA LEU A 29 19.64 -5.53 38.89
C LEU A 29 19.98 -7.03 38.80
N ASP A 30 21.17 -7.38 38.30
CA ASP A 30 21.59 -8.77 38.06
C ASP A 30 22.59 -9.27 39.10
N THR A 31 22.24 -9.13 40.39
CA THR A 31 22.92 -9.84 41.48
C THR A 31 21.90 -10.52 42.40
N GLY A 32 21.67 -11.80 42.11
CA GLY A 32 21.44 -12.84 43.12
C GLY A 32 20.12 -12.81 43.91
N ASN A 33 19.08 -13.47 43.39
CA ASN A 33 18.50 -14.62 44.09
C ASN A 33 17.41 -15.30 43.26
N SER A 34 17.58 -16.61 43.08
CA SER A 34 16.67 -17.54 42.45
C SER A 34 15.56 -17.96 43.41
N ALA A 35 14.44 -17.24 43.39
CA ALA A 35 13.10 -17.73 43.76
C ALA A 35 12.16 -16.51 43.81
N PHE A 36 11.48 -16.20 42.70
CA PHE A 36 10.23 -15.43 42.58
C PHE A 36 10.12 -14.95 41.12
N TYR A 37 9.66 -15.82 40.23
CA TYR A 37 9.21 -15.43 38.90
C TYR A 37 7.79 -15.96 38.68
N HIS A 38 6.83 -15.30 39.32
CA HIS A 38 5.48 -15.17 38.80
C HIS A 38 5.04 -13.72 39.03
N HIS A 39 4.49 -13.10 37.99
CA HIS A 39 3.98 -11.73 37.89
C HIS A 39 4.98 -10.59 37.66
N PHE A 40 5.34 -10.39 36.40
CA PHE A 40 5.29 -9.05 35.77
C PHE A 40 4.68 -9.18 34.37
N PHE A 41 3.36 -9.12 34.30
CA PHE A 41 2.60 -8.89 33.08
C PHE A 41 1.91 -7.53 33.23
N ILE A 42 2.22 -6.59 32.33
CA ILE A 42 1.37 -5.41 32.14
C ILE A 42 0.13 -5.90 31.38
N SER A 43 -0.85 -6.39 32.13
CA SER A 43 -2.22 -6.56 31.66
C SER A 43 -2.96 -5.25 31.86
N ARG A 44 -3.42 -4.62 30.76
CA ARG A 44 -4.57 -3.71 30.81
C ARG A 44 -5.81 -4.59 30.94
N THR A 45 -6.22 -4.87 32.16
CA THR A 45 -7.55 -5.38 32.49
C THR A 45 -8.31 -4.30 33.22
N THR A 46 -9.43 -3.90 32.64
CA THR A 46 -10.51 -3.15 33.28
C THR A 46 -10.94 -3.86 34.57
N CYS A 47 -10.88 -3.16 35.70
CA CYS A 47 -11.52 -3.61 36.93
C CYS A 47 -13.04 -3.59 36.73
N GLN A 48 -13.64 -4.78 36.73
CA GLN A 48 -15.06 -4.99 36.87
C GLN A 48 -15.28 -5.35 38.34
N CYS A 49 -15.76 -4.40 39.15
CA CYS A 49 -16.15 -4.68 40.52
C CYS A 49 -17.48 -5.45 40.51
N SER A 50 -17.44 -6.71 40.95
CA SER A 50 -18.63 -7.48 41.32
C SER A 50 -19.08 -7.05 42.71
N PHE A 51 -20.25 -6.42 42.81
CA PHE A 51 -21.00 -6.32 44.06
C PHE A 51 -22.01 -7.46 44.10
N ASP A 52 -21.91 -8.26 45.14
CA ASP A 52 -22.78 -9.40 45.43
C ASP A 52 -24.10 -8.88 46.07
N ARG A 53 -25.26 -9.25 45.53
CA ARG A 53 -26.51 -9.31 46.31
C ARG A 53 -27.56 -10.22 45.67
N LYS A 54 -27.92 -11.25 46.43
CA LYS A 54 -29.05 -12.17 46.21
C LYS A 54 -30.41 -11.46 46.30
N ASN A 55 -31.36 -12.06 45.58
CA ASN A 55 -32.83 -12.09 45.77
C ASN A 55 -33.61 -10.77 45.69
N SER A 56 -34.54 -10.67 44.73
CA SER A 56 -36.00 -10.81 44.97
C SER A 56 -36.83 -10.50 43.71
N GLN A 57 -38.07 -10.98 43.73
CA GLN A 57 -39.06 -11.11 42.67
C GLN A 57 -39.73 -9.78 42.24
N LEU A 58 -40.55 -9.90 41.20
CA LEU A 58 -41.79 -9.16 40.84
C LEU A 58 -41.76 -8.05 39.78
N ALA A 59 -42.51 -8.37 38.71
CA ALA A 59 -43.57 -7.58 38.05
C ALA A 59 -43.26 -6.25 37.32
N ALA A 60 -43.57 -6.31 36.02
CA ALA A 60 -44.45 -5.41 35.24
C ALA A 60 -44.07 -3.95 34.95
N SER A 61 -44.36 -3.61 33.69
CA SER A 61 -44.84 -2.31 33.15
C SER A 61 -43.85 -1.25 32.66
N SER A 62 -43.94 -1.03 31.34
CA SER A 62 -44.11 0.24 30.61
C SER A 62 -43.10 1.40 30.67
N SER A 63 -43.14 2.16 29.56
CA SER A 63 -42.56 3.49 29.26
C SER A 63 -41.05 3.50 28.98
N SER A 64 -40.63 3.69 27.72
CA SER A 64 -40.55 4.96 26.99
C SER A 64 -39.74 6.01 27.76
N GLU A 65 -38.45 6.13 27.43
CA GLU A 65 -37.82 7.43 27.28
C GLU A 65 -36.46 7.32 26.60
N SER A 66 -36.36 8.10 25.54
CA SER A 66 -35.19 8.43 24.73
C SER A 66 -34.11 9.10 25.57
N SER A 67 -32.89 8.57 25.56
CA SER A 67 -31.68 9.32 25.91
C SER A 67 -30.56 9.01 24.92
N LEU A 68 -30.15 10.07 24.22
CA LEU A 68 -29.00 10.15 23.33
C LEU A 68 -27.71 9.84 24.10
N HIS A 69 -27.01 8.78 23.72
CA HIS A 69 -25.61 8.56 24.08
C HIS A 69 -24.74 8.60 22.80
N LEU A 70 -24.07 9.72 22.60
CA LEU A 70 -22.90 9.86 21.72
C LEU A 70 -21.69 9.16 22.38
N PRO A 71 -21.00 8.24 21.70
CA PRO A 71 -19.65 7.87 22.10
C PRO A 71 -18.63 8.78 21.39
N LEU A 72 -17.92 9.56 22.20
CA LEU A 72 -16.68 10.25 21.84
C LEU A 72 -15.66 9.25 21.27
N THR A 73 -15.43 9.29 19.96
CA THR A 73 -14.31 8.61 19.34
C THR A 73 -13.04 9.45 19.48
N PHE A 74 -12.05 8.91 20.21
CA PHE A 74 -10.69 9.43 20.28
C PHE A 74 -10.04 9.44 18.89
N SER A 75 -9.75 10.63 18.38
CA SER A 75 -8.95 10.83 17.17
C SER A 75 -7.47 10.60 17.48
N SER A 76 -6.84 9.70 16.72
CA SER A 76 -5.41 9.50 16.76
C SER A 76 -4.69 10.73 16.17
N PHE A 77 -3.89 11.37 17.01
CA PHE A 77 -2.99 12.48 16.68
C PHE A 77 -2.10 12.15 15.46
N ASN A 78 -2.30 12.86 14.36
CA ASN A 78 -1.32 12.99 13.29
C ASN A 78 -0.37 14.13 13.65
N TYR A 79 0.88 13.81 13.95
CA TYR A 79 1.96 14.79 14.07
C TYR A 79 2.26 15.39 12.68
N TYR A 80 1.63 16.52 12.38
CA TYR A 80 2.03 17.42 11.31
C TYR A 80 3.17 18.31 11.81
N HIS A 81 4.39 18.12 11.30
CA HIS A 81 5.42 19.14 11.41
C HIS A 81 5.10 20.28 10.43
N GLY A 82 4.29 21.24 10.88
CA GLY A 82 4.16 22.55 10.25
C GLY A 82 5.44 23.35 10.45
N SER A 83 6.08 23.77 9.36
CA SER A 83 7.19 24.72 9.42
C SER A 83 6.62 26.14 9.43
N PHE A 84 6.70 26.81 10.58
CA PHE A 84 6.46 28.24 10.70
C PHE A 84 7.62 29.00 10.04
N LEU A 85 7.31 29.91 9.12
CA LEU A 85 8.26 30.92 8.62
C LEU A 85 7.97 32.24 9.34
N LEU A 86 8.87 32.64 10.24
CA LEU A 86 8.97 34.00 10.74
C LEU A 86 9.72 34.84 9.69
N SER A 87 9.02 35.80 9.09
CA SER A 87 9.62 36.82 8.23
C SER A 87 10.24 37.91 9.10
N HIS A 88 11.53 38.17 8.94
CA HIS A 88 12.14 39.46 9.25
C HIS A 88 12.48 40.14 7.94
N GLY A 89 11.91 41.33 7.76
CA GLY A 89 12.08 42.14 6.57
C GLY A 89 13.47 42.75 6.50
N TYR A 90 14.13 42.56 5.37
CA TYR A 90 15.10 43.50 4.83
C TYR A 90 14.81 43.67 3.35
N ALA A 91 14.61 44.92 2.94
CA ALA A 91 14.25 45.30 1.58
C ALA A 91 15.41 45.02 0.62
N SER A 92 15.13 44.27 -0.45
CA SER A 92 16.00 44.13 -1.62
C SER A 92 15.13 43.99 -2.86
N THR A 93 15.45 44.74 -3.90
CA THR A 93 14.68 44.95 -5.15
C THR A 93 14.68 43.76 -6.13
N ALA A 94 14.79 42.52 -5.64
CA ALA A 94 14.73 41.32 -6.47
C ALA A 94 13.32 40.69 -6.47
N PRO A 95 12.83 40.13 -7.61
CA PRO A 95 11.52 39.48 -7.64
C PRO A 95 11.49 38.26 -6.72
N HIS A 96 10.68 38.32 -5.67
CA HIS A 96 10.50 37.23 -4.72
C HIS A 96 9.55 36.16 -5.29
N PHE A 97 10.10 35.07 -5.81
CA PHE A 97 9.31 33.88 -6.16
C PHE A 97 8.87 33.16 -4.88
N LYS A 98 7.56 33.19 -4.59
CA LYS A 98 6.98 32.56 -3.38
C LYS A 98 6.91 31.03 -3.44
N THR A 99 6.94 30.42 -4.63
CA THR A 99 6.77 28.96 -4.79
C THR A 99 7.68 28.37 -5.88
N ARG A 100 7.88 27.05 -5.83
CA ARG A 100 8.64 26.28 -6.83
C ARG A 100 8.05 26.40 -8.24
N SER A 101 6.72 26.50 -8.33
CA SER A 101 6.00 26.64 -9.61
C SER A 101 6.32 27.99 -10.25
N SER A 102 6.25 29.07 -9.47
CA SER A 102 6.43 30.42 -10.02
C SER A 102 7.85 30.71 -10.50
N ALA A 103 8.88 30.11 -9.89
CA ALA A 103 10.26 30.23 -10.37
C ALA A 103 10.50 29.42 -11.67
N LEU A 104 9.91 28.24 -11.81
CA LEU A 104 10.02 27.43 -13.03
C LEU A 104 9.20 28.01 -14.18
N GLU A 105 8.00 28.53 -13.89
CA GLU A 105 7.15 29.26 -14.84
C GLU A 105 7.83 30.53 -15.34
N ALA A 106 8.54 31.27 -14.47
CA ALA A 106 9.29 32.46 -14.88
C ALA A 106 10.50 32.15 -15.76
N VAL A 107 11.20 31.03 -15.51
CA VAL A 107 12.29 30.55 -16.39
C VAL A 107 11.72 30.07 -17.73
N ALA A 108 10.60 29.33 -17.72
CA ALA A 108 9.92 28.89 -18.93
C ALA A 108 9.36 30.07 -19.75
N ALA A 109 8.96 31.15 -19.10
CA ALA A 109 8.53 32.40 -19.72
C ALA A 109 9.69 33.31 -20.17
N GLY A 110 10.95 32.89 -20.03
CA GLY A 110 12.12 33.68 -20.43
C GLY A 110 12.40 34.91 -19.55
N LEU A 111 11.73 35.02 -18.41
CA LEU A 111 11.84 36.18 -17.49
C LEU A 111 13.09 36.11 -16.59
N VAL A 112 13.77 34.97 -16.56
CA VAL A 112 14.97 34.74 -15.75
C VAL A 112 16.00 33.97 -16.57
N ASP A 113 17.21 34.52 -16.68
CA ASP A 113 18.34 33.85 -17.34
C ASP A 113 18.59 32.46 -16.68
N PRO A 114 18.60 31.35 -17.45
CA PRO A 114 18.91 30.02 -16.94
C PRO A 114 20.30 29.93 -16.27
N SER A 115 21.19 30.88 -16.55
CA SER A 115 22.52 31.04 -15.94
C SER A 115 22.50 31.73 -14.57
N SER A 116 21.32 32.15 -14.10
CA SER A 116 21.19 32.93 -12.86
C SER A 116 21.64 32.15 -11.62
N ARG A 117 22.33 32.85 -10.71
CA ARG A 117 22.75 32.33 -9.39
C ARG A 117 21.60 31.68 -8.60
N ILE A 118 20.36 32.08 -8.88
CA ILE A 118 19.13 31.56 -8.28
C ILE A 118 18.93 30.08 -8.67
N LEU A 119 19.07 29.72 -9.94
CA LEU A 119 18.92 28.32 -10.39
C LEU A 119 20.03 27.42 -9.84
N THR A 120 21.26 27.91 -9.79
CA THR A 120 22.39 27.20 -9.16
C THR A 120 22.14 26.96 -7.66
N HIS A 121 21.58 27.95 -6.96
CA HIS A 121 21.21 27.82 -5.55
C HIS A 121 20.06 26.83 -5.34
N PHE A 122 19.03 26.85 -6.20
CA PHE A 122 17.93 25.88 -6.16
C PHE A 122 18.41 24.46 -6.42
N LYS A 123 19.23 24.25 -7.46
CA LYS A 123 19.83 22.94 -7.77
C LYS A 123 20.64 22.41 -6.58
N LYS A 124 21.52 23.25 -6.01
CA LYS A 124 22.31 22.89 -4.82
C LYS A 124 21.45 22.53 -3.61
N ASN A 125 20.32 23.21 -3.40
CA ASN A 125 19.38 22.89 -2.31
C ASN A 125 18.61 21.58 -2.57
N ILE A 126 18.25 21.29 -3.81
CA ILE A 126 17.66 20.01 -4.20
C ILE A 126 18.66 18.88 -3.97
N ASP A 127 19.90 19.05 -4.42
CA ASP A 127 20.98 18.07 -4.26
C ASP A 127 21.25 17.81 -2.76
N ARG A 128 21.25 18.86 -1.93
CA ARG A 128 21.36 18.73 -0.46
C ARG A 128 20.20 17.94 0.15
N ARG A 129 18.95 18.24 -0.22
CA ARG A 129 17.78 17.51 0.30
C ARG A 129 17.81 16.04 -0.12
N GLN A 130 18.18 15.77 -1.38
CA GLN A 130 18.35 14.41 -1.88
C GLN A 130 19.47 13.67 -1.15
N LEU A 131 20.61 14.33 -0.90
CA LEU A 131 21.71 13.77 -0.13
C LEU A 131 21.31 13.45 1.31
N THR A 132 20.65 14.38 2.01
CA THR A 132 20.13 14.14 3.38
C THR A 132 19.16 12.96 3.39
N ALA A 133 18.26 12.88 2.41
CA ALA A 133 17.33 11.76 2.27
C ALA A 133 18.06 10.42 2.00
N ARG A 134 19.16 10.41 1.25
CA ARG A 134 20.01 9.22 1.06
C ARG A 134 20.71 8.82 2.35
N ILE A 135 21.31 9.77 3.08
CA ILE A 135 21.99 9.50 4.37
C ILE A 135 21.02 8.90 5.38
N MET A 136 19.84 9.50 5.55
CA MET A 136 18.81 9.00 6.48
C MET A 136 18.32 7.60 6.09
N ARG A 137 18.19 7.31 4.79
CA ARG A 137 17.80 5.97 4.32
C ARG A 137 18.87 4.93 4.61
N ARG A 138 20.13 5.22 4.33
CA ARG A 138 21.25 4.32 4.66
C ARG A 138 21.30 4.00 6.14
N ARG A 139 21.16 5.04 6.98
CA ARG A 139 21.08 4.86 8.44
C ARG A 139 19.92 3.94 8.82
N ASN A 140 18.72 4.19 8.28
CA ASN A 140 17.56 3.36 8.57
C ASN A 140 17.72 1.90 8.10
N LEU A 141 18.40 1.65 6.98
CA LEU A 141 18.70 0.29 6.50
C LEU A 141 19.69 -0.42 7.44
N ILE A 142 20.72 0.29 7.91
CA ILE A 142 21.67 -0.23 8.89
C ILE A 142 20.95 -0.55 10.21
N GLU A 143 20.10 0.35 10.70
CA GLU A 143 19.29 0.12 11.90
C GLU A 143 18.37 -1.11 11.75
N VAL A 144 17.75 -1.30 10.58
CA VAL A 144 16.94 -2.51 10.30
C VAL A 144 17.80 -3.77 10.37
N ARG A 145 18.97 -3.76 9.71
CA ARG A 145 19.91 -4.88 9.74
C ARG A 145 20.35 -5.22 11.16
N ASP A 146 20.70 -4.21 11.94
CA ASP A 146 21.21 -4.39 13.29
C ASP A 146 20.09 -4.86 14.24
N MET A 147 18.85 -4.38 14.07
CA MET A 147 17.69 -4.95 14.76
C MET A 147 17.47 -6.43 14.40
N ILE A 148 17.59 -6.82 13.13
CA ILE A 148 17.45 -8.22 12.73
C ILE A 148 18.51 -9.08 13.44
N ARG A 149 19.76 -8.60 13.51
CA ARG A 149 20.86 -9.31 14.20
C ARG A 149 20.62 -9.43 15.70
N LEU A 150 20.23 -8.34 16.37
CA LEU A 150 20.01 -8.32 17.82
C LEU A 150 18.82 -9.20 18.25
N TYR A 151 17.79 -9.30 17.41
CA TYR A 151 16.54 -9.98 17.76
C TYR A 151 16.32 -11.30 16.99
N ILE A 152 17.35 -11.85 16.34
CA ILE A 152 17.26 -13.02 15.43
C ILE A 152 16.53 -14.24 16.01
N ASN A 153 16.52 -14.41 17.33
CA ASN A 153 15.87 -15.54 18.01
C ASN A 153 14.49 -15.22 18.61
N LYS A 154 14.12 -13.93 18.68
CA LYS A 154 12.88 -13.43 19.30
C LYS A 154 11.85 -12.92 18.31
N LEU A 155 12.20 -12.78 17.03
CA LEU A 155 11.29 -12.31 16.00
C LEU A 155 10.22 -13.37 15.71
N ASP A 156 8.96 -12.96 15.79
CA ASP A 156 7.82 -13.71 15.28
C ASP A 156 7.40 -13.19 13.88
N THR A 157 6.39 -13.81 13.30
CA THR A 157 5.84 -13.46 11.97
C THR A 157 5.36 -12.01 11.87
N LEU A 158 4.81 -11.43 12.94
CA LEU A 158 4.36 -10.04 12.93
C LEU A 158 5.55 -9.08 12.86
N HIS A 159 6.59 -9.36 13.65
CA HIS A 159 7.83 -8.57 13.60
C HIS A 159 8.51 -8.70 12.23
N ILE A 160 8.52 -9.90 11.64
CA ILE A 160 9.04 -10.12 10.28
C ILE A 160 8.25 -9.28 9.27
N ALA A 161 6.91 -9.30 9.32
CA ALA A 161 6.06 -8.51 8.43
C ALA A 161 6.35 -7.00 8.55
N ALA A 162 6.53 -6.51 9.78
CA ALA A 162 6.87 -5.11 10.03
C ALA A 162 8.26 -4.73 9.48
N LEU A 163 9.27 -5.59 9.67
CA LEU A 163 10.61 -5.39 9.15
C LEU A 163 10.65 -5.42 7.62
N LEU A 164 9.93 -6.37 7.00
CA LEU A 164 9.79 -6.43 5.54
C LEU A 164 9.06 -5.21 4.98
N THR A 165 8.01 -4.74 5.65
CA THR A 165 7.29 -3.52 5.26
C THR A 165 8.19 -2.29 5.35
N LYS A 166 9.01 -2.19 6.42
CA LYS A 166 10.00 -1.11 6.57
C LYS A 166 11.07 -1.19 5.47
N LEU A 167 11.56 -2.39 5.16
CA LEU A 167 12.52 -2.60 4.07
C LEU A 167 11.92 -2.20 2.71
N GLN A 168 10.70 -2.65 2.43
CA GLN A 168 9.94 -2.30 1.23
C GLN A 168 9.76 -0.79 1.08
N TRP A 169 9.46 -0.09 2.17
CA TRP A 169 9.37 1.37 2.17
C TRP A 169 10.71 2.05 1.88
N LEU A 170 11.81 1.56 2.47
CA LEU A 170 13.16 2.06 2.22
C LEU A 170 13.57 1.83 0.76
N MET A 171 13.19 0.69 0.18
CA MET A 171 13.46 0.33 -1.21
C MET A 171 12.58 1.05 -2.22
N LYS A 172 11.33 1.40 -1.91
CA LYS A 172 10.46 2.12 -2.86
C LYS A 172 11.03 3.47 -3.31
N ARG A 173 11.93 4.05 -2.52
CA ARG A 173 12.57 5.35 -2.80
C ARG A 173 13.93 5.21 -3.49
N VAL A 174 14.42 3.98 -3.64
CA VAL A 174 15.64 3.67 -4.38
C VAL A 174 15.31 3.90 -5.85
N ASP A 175 15.60 5.10 -6.34
CA ASP A 175 15.61 5.35 -7.79
C ASP A 175 16.57 4.34 -8.43
N THR A 176 16.37 4.02 -9.72
CA THR A 176 17.24 3.10 -10.49
C THR A 176 18.73 3.49 -10.46
N SER A 177 19.07 4.70 -10.00
CA SER A 177 20.42 5.18 -9.73
C SER A 177 20.91 4.99 -8.29
N SER A 178 20.24 4.19 -7.46
CA SER A 178 20.64 3.98 -6.07
C SER A 178 22.06 3.48 -5.98
N SER A 179 22.78 3.94 -4.95
CA SER A 179 24.12 3.43 -4.68
C SER A 179 24.04 1.93 -4.43
N ALA A 180 24.84 1.15 -5.15
CA ALA A 180 24.98 -0.30 -4.98
C ALA A 180 25.05 -0.75 -3.49
N GLN A 181 25.59 0.11 -2.62
CA GLN A 181 25.60 -0.06 -1.18
C GLN A 181 24.21 -0.23 -0.54
N GLU A 182 23.20 0.59 -0.87
CA GLU A 182 21.85 0.47 -0.30
C GLU A 182 21.19 -0.84 -0.71
N MET A 183 21.35 -1.23 -1.99
CA MET A 183 20.90 -2.51 -2.51
C MET A 183 21.60 -3.67 -1.79
N ASN A 184 22.92 -3.61 -1.60
CA ASN A 184 23.68 -4.65 -0.88
C ASN A 184 23.23 -4.77 0.59
N THR A 185 23.02 -3.66 1.30
CA THR A 185 22.48 -3.72 2.67
C THR A 185 21.07 -4.33 2.70
N ALA A 186 20.23 -4.03 1.72
CA ALA A 186 18.90 -4.64 1.63
C ALA A 186 18.96 -6.15 1.35
N LYS A 187 19.90 -6.58 0.51
CA LYS A 187 20.20 -8.00 0.27
C LYS A 187 20.66 -8.70 1.56
N GLU A 188 21.56 -8.08 2.33
CA GLU A 188 21.99 -8.58 3.65
C GLU A 188 20.79 -8.73 4.60
N CYS A 189 19.90 -7.74 4.67
CA CYS A 189 18.70 -7.82 5.52
C CYS A 189 17.82 -9.02 5.15
N ILE A 190 17.60 -9.28 3.86
CA ILE A 190 16.81 -10.44 3.43
C ILE A 190 17.53 -11.75 3.74
N GLN A 191 18.83 -11.85 3.46
CA GLN A 191 19.61 -13.06 3.79
C GLN A 191 19.57 -13.39 5.29
N LEU A 192 19.52 -12.37 6.16
CA LEU A 192 19.34 -12.57 7.60
C LEU A 192 17.90 -12.96 7.97
N LEU A 193 16.89 -12.41 7.26
CA LEU A 193 15.48 -12.71 7.50
C LEU A 193 15.06 -14.11 7.03
N VAL A 194 15.65 -14.64 5.95
CA VAL A 194 15.33 -15.97 5.39
C VAL A 194 15.39 -17.10 6.44
N PRO A 195 16.50 -17.31 7.18
CA PRO A 195 16.56 -18.36 8.19
C PRO A 195 15.64 -18.09 9.40
N ILE A 196 15.26 -16.84 9.66
CA ILE A 196 14.24 -16.51 10.68
C ILE A 196 12.86 -16.92 10.17
N MET A 197 12.51 -16.56 8.93
CA MET A 197 11.25 -16.95 8.28
C MET A 197 11.11 -18.46 8.24
N GLN A 198 12.16 -19.17 7.85
CA GLN A 198 12.17 -20.63 7.79
C GLN A 198 11.94 -21.26 9.17
N ARG A 199 12.69 -20.84 10.20
CA ARG A 199 12.44 -21.30 11.58
C ARG A 199 11.04 -20.95 12.08
N SER A 200 10.50 -19.80 11.68
CA SER A 200 9.12 -19.42 12.00
C SER A 200 8.13 -20.40 11.35
N ILE A 201 8.40 -20.86 10.12
CA ILE A 201 7.59 -21.87 9.42
C ILE A 201 7.67 -23.23 10.11
N GLU A 202 8.87 -23.69 10.43
CA GLU A 202 9.11 -24.98 11.10
C GLU A 202 8.47 -25.02 12.50
N ARG A 203 8.57 -23.94 13.28
CA ARG A 203 7.88 -23.82 14.58
C ARG A 203 6.36 -23.95 14.44
N MET A 204 5.80 -23.55 13.30
CA MET A 204 4.36 -23.72 13.03
C MET A 204 3.98 -25.14 12.62
N GLU A 205 4.90 -25.92 12.07
CA GLU A 205 4.68 -27.34 11.73
C GLU A 205 4.63 -28.20 12.99
N GLY A 206 5.58 -28.01 13.90
CA GLY A 206 5.73 -28.86 15.08
C GLY A 206 4.92 -28.46 16.32
N SER A 207 4.36 -27.26 16.39
CA SER A 207 3.70 -26.78 17.62
C SER A 207 2.21 -27.09 17.67
N ARG A 208 1.72 -27.44 18.87
CA ARG A 208 0.28 -27.45 19.22
C ARG A 208 -0.37 -26.06 19.15
N PHE A 209 0.38 -25.03 18.78
CA PHE A 209 -0.02 -23.62 18.75
C PHE A 209 -0.39 -23.12 17.36
N GLN A 210 -0.89 -24.01 16.48
CA GLN A 210 -1.42 -23.62 15.16
C GLN A 210 -2.47 -22.49 15.26
N HIS A 211 -3.17 -22.39 16.40
CA HIS A 211 -4.18 -21.38 16.70
C HIS A 211 -3.62 -19.98 17.05
N VAL A 212 -2.33 -19.84 17.37
CA VAL A 212 -1.72 -18.55 17.76
C VAL A 212 -1.36 -17.69 16.54
N TYR A 213 -1.38 -18.30 15.34
CA TYR A 213 -0.96 -17.61 14.14
C TYR A 213 -2.06 -16.72 13.57
N ARG A 214 -1.75 -15.42 13.45
CA ARG A 214 -2.64 -14.45 12.81
C ARG A 214 -2.46 -14.51 11.29
N PRO A 215 -3.52 -14.82 10.51
CA PRO A 215 -3.44 -14.88 9.05
C PRO A 215 -3.00 -13.54 8.47
N ASP A 216 -3.34 -12.44 9.15
CA ASP A 216 -2.95 -11.07 8.83
C ASP A 216 -1.43 -10.90 8.75
N SER A 217 -0.69 -11.53 9.65
CA SER A 217 0.78 -11.45 9.67
C SER A 217 1.39 -12.19 8.49
N ALA A 218 0.85 -13.36 8.15
CA ALA A 218 1.24 -14.15 6.97
C ALA A 218 1.02 -13.36 5.68
N ALA A 219 -0.20 -12.83 5.55
CA ALA A 219 -0.62 -12.06 4.39
C ALA A 219 0.21 -10.79 4.26
N ALA A 220 0.50 -10.12 5.37
CA ALA A 220 1.39 -8.96 5.39
C ALA A 220 2.83 -9.31 5.01
N CYS A 221 3.37 -10.44 5.49
CA CYS A 221 4.68 -10.94 5.06
C CYS A 221 4.73 -11.17 3.56
N LEU A 222 3.80 -11.95 3.00
CA LEU A 222 3.74 -12.25 1.56
C LEU A 222 3.58 -10.97 0.74
N TRP A 223 2.73 -10.04 1.21
CA TRP A 223 2.52 -8.77 0.54
C TRP A 223 3.77 -7.90 0.53
N ALA A 224 4.51 -7.88 1.64
CA ALA A 224 5.74 -7.12 1.72
C ALA A 224 6.82 -7.74 0.81
N LEU A 225 6.94 -9.07 0.78
CA LEU A 225 7.83 -9.81 -0.12
C LEU A 225 7.50 -9.56 -1.59
N ALA A 226 6.22 -9.62 -1.96
CA ALA A 226 5.74 -9.40 -3.32
C ALA A 226 5.96 -7.96 -3.83
N LYS A 227 6.32 -7.03 -2.94
CA LYS A 227 6.69 -5.65 -3.27
C LYS A 227 8.18 -5.37 -3.33
N LEU A 228 9.01 -6.35 -3.00
CA LEU A 228 10.45 -6.20 -3.13
C LEU A 228 10.86 -6.20 -4.61
N PRO A 229 11.92 -5.45 -4.96
CA PRO A 229 12.54 -5.56 -6.28
C PRO A 229 12.93 -7.00 -6.59
N PRO A 230 12.85 -7.45 -7.85
CA PRO A 230 13.20 -8.82 -8.24
C PRO A 230 14.58 -9.26 -7.75
N GLU A 231 15.58 -8.37 -7.77
CA GLU A 231 16.95 -8.66 -7.34
C GLU A 231 17.06 -9.02 -5.85
N ILE A 232 16.12 -8.53 -5.04
CA ILE A 232 16.03 -8.82 -3.61
C ILE A 232 15.13 -10.03 -3.38
N LEU A 233 13.98 -10.08 -4.05
CA LEU A 233 13.06 -11.20 -3.96
C LEU A 233 13.74 -12.53 -4.34
N ASN A 234 14.68 -12.48 -5.29
CA ASN A 234 15.46 -13.63 -5.74
C ASN A 234 16.31 -14.29 -4.66
N LEU A 235 16.52 -13.60 -3.52
CA LEU A 235 17.25 -14.14 -2.38
C LEU A 235 16.38 -14.97 -1.44
N VAL A 236 15.05 -14.94 -1.61
CA VAL A 236 14.12 -15.71 -0.78
C VAL A 236 13.89 -17.07 -1.45
N PRO A 237 14.26 -18.19 -0.80
CA PRO A 237 14.05 -19.52 -1.37
C PRO A 237 12.56 -19.79 -1.63
N THR A 238 12.24 -20.43 -2.76
CA THR A 238 10.86 -20.83 -3.10
C THR A 238 10.20 -21.65 -1.99
N ALA A 239 10.94 -22.55 -1.32
CA ALA A 239 10.42 -23.33 -0.20
C ALA A 239 9.92 -22.44 0.97
N VAL A 240 10.59 -21.32 1.23
CA VAL A 240 10.16 -20.36 2.26
C VAL A 240 8.89 -19.65 1.81
N LEU A 241 8.81 -19.22 0.55
CA LEU A 241 7.60 -18.60 0.00
C LEU A 241 6.40 -19.56 0.04
N ASP A 242 6.58 -20.79 -0.40
CA ASP A 242 5.56 -21.84 -0.39
C ASP A 242 5.13 -22.17 1.03
N GLY A 243 6.06 -22.19 1.99
CA GLY A 243 5.77 -22.39 3.41
C GLY A 243 4.93 -21.26 4.02
N ILE A 244 5.31 -19.99 3.79
CA ILE A 244 4.51 -18.84 4.26
C ILE A 244 3.13 -18.85 3.61
N LEU A 245 3.06 -19.16 2.31
CA LEU A 245 1.82 -19.25 1.56
C LEU A 245 0.89 -20.35 2.09
N GLY A 246 1.41 -21.56 2.28
CA GLY A 246 0.66 -22.69 2.84
C GLY A 246 0.07 -22.34 4.21
N ARG A 247 0.83 -21.62 5.04
CA ARG A 247 0.39 -21.16 6.36
C ARG A 247 -0.68 -20.10 6.26
N ALA A 248 -0.51 -19.13 5.37
CA ALA A 248 -1.49 -18.09 5.17
C ALA A 248 -2.84 -18.66 4.70
N ILE A 249 -2.83 -19.64 3.80
CA ILE A 249 -4.03 -20.34 3.31
C ILE A 249 -4.66 -21.19 4.41
N PHE A 250 -3.85 -21.95 5.14
CA PHE A 250 -4.35 -22.77 6.24
C PHE A 250 -5.06 -21.90 7.27
N SER A 251 -4.41 -20.83 7.72
CA SER A 251 -4.99 -19.91 8.71
C SER A 251 -6.20 -19.17 8.17
N ALA A 252 -6.20 -18.80 6.89
CA ALA A 252 -7.38 -18.30 6.21
C ALA A 252 -8.52 -19.32 6.35
N ASN A 253 -8.32 -20.58 5.92
CA ASN A 253 -9.35 -21.63 5.92
C ASN A 253 -9.92 -21.90 7.32
N THR A 254 -9.09 -21.87 8.36
CA THR A 254 -9.53 -22.14 9.74
C THR A 254 -10.28 -20.98 10.37
N LEU A 255 -10.07 -19.75 9.90
CA LEU A 255 -10.72 -18.56 10.43
C LEU A 255 -11.93 -18.26 9.56
N HIS A 256 -13.08 -18.81 9.97
CA HIS A 256 -14.38 -18.55 9.34
C HIS A 256 -14.68 -17.04 9.17
N ASP A 257 -14.10 -16.20 10.03
CA ASP A 257 -14.20 -14.73 10.01
C ASP A 257 -12.88 -14.04 9.63
N SER A 258 -12.11 -14.60 8.68
CA SER A 258 -10.92 -13.91 8.21
C SER A 258 -11.29 -12.53 7.63
N ALA A 259 -10.63 -11.47 8.11
CA ALA A 259 -11.01 -10.11 7.78
C ALA A 259 -10.83 -9.86 6.27
N PRO A 260 -11.72 -9.09 5.60
CA PRO A 260 -11.64 -8.94 4.15
C PRO A 260 -10.31 -8.38 3.61
N ARG A 261 -9.64 -7.60 4.47
CA ARG A 261 -8.29 -7.09 4.22
C ARG A 261 -7.27 -8.21 4.05
N THR A 262 -7.36 -9.28 4.83
CA THR A 262 -6.36 -10.35 4.83
C THR A 262 -6.43 -11.15 3.55
N MET A 263 -7.63 -11.48 3.07
CA MET A 263 -7.80 -12.18 1.80
C MET A 263 -7.38 -11.31 0.61
N SER A 264 -7.70 -10.01 0.61
CA SER A 264 -7.22 -9.12 -0.46
C SER A 264 -5.70 -9.01 -0.49
N LEU A 265 -5.05 -8.95 0.67
CA LEU A 265 -3.58 -8.99 0.75
C LEU A 265 -3.04 -10.30 0.21
N LEU A 266 -3.65 -11.44 0.54
CA LEU A 266 -3.23 -12.75 0.02
C LEU A 266 -3.39 -12.86 -1.49
N LEU A 267 -4.58 -12.57 -2.02
CA LEU A 267 -4.83 -12.62 -3.47
C LEU A 267 -3.88 -11.70 -4.23
N TRP A 268 -3.65 -10.49 -3.71
CA TRP A 268 -2.73 -9.56 -4.34
C TRP A 268 -1.30 -10.09 -4.31
N SER A 269 -0.84 -10.64 -3.19
CA SER A 269 0.50 -11.21 -3.06
C SER A 269 0.71 -12.37 -4.02
N ILE A 270 -0.26 -13.29 -4.07
CA ILE A 270 -0.24 -14.42 -4.99
C ILE A 270 -0.20 -13.91 -6.43
N SER A 271 -1.05 -12.95 -6.79
CA SER A 271 -1.09 -12.38 -8.15
C SER A 271 0.24 -11.76 -8.56
N LYS A 272 0.90 -11.05 -7.64
CA LYS A 272 2.17 -10.39 -7.92
C LYS A 272 3.33 -11.36 -8.04
N LEU A 273 3.46 -12.27 -7.09
CA LEU A 273 4.49 -13.33 -7.12
C LEU A 273 4.32 -14.23 -8.35
N SER A 274 3.09 -14.40 -8.85
CA SER A 274 2.81 -15.13 -10.08
C SER A 274 3.21 -14.37 -11.34
N SER A 275 2.99 -13.05 -11.37
CA SER A 275 3.32 -12.20 -12.52
C SER A 275 4.81 -12.08 -12.78
N SER A 276 5.64 -12.20 -11.72
CA SER A 276 7.09 -12.18 -11.82
C SER A 276 7.66 -13.37 -12.60
N ASN A 277 6.91 -14.46 -12.80
CA ASN A 277 7.39 -15.65 -13.51
C ASN A 277 7.22 -15.58 -15.04
N LYS A 278 6.68 -14.50 -15.61
CA LYS A 278 6.63 -14.36 -17.07
C LYS A 278 8.05 -14.13 -17.60
N PRO A 279 8.59 -15.00 -18.49
CA PRO A 279 9.90 -14.79 -19.09
C PRO A 279 9.91 -13.47 -19.88
N LEU A 280 10.90 -12.61 -19.62
CA LEU A 280 11.21 -11.44 -20.45
C LEU A 280 11.61 -11.97 -21.84
N GLY A 281 10.66 -12.10 -22.75
CA GLY A 281 10.93 -12.59 -24.11
C GLY A 281 9.72 -13.08 -24.89
N SER A 282 8.57 -13.29 -24.25
CA SER A 282 7.33 -13.58 -25.00
C SER A 282 6.64 -12.28 -25.44
N THR A 283 7.28 -11.50 -26.31
CA THR A 283 6.51 -10.64 -27.22
C THR A 283 5.77 -11.59 -28.15
N SER A 284 4.44 -11.52 -28.18
CA SER A 284 3.58 -12.38 -28.99
C SER A 284 3.66 -11.98 -30.47
N ASP A 285 4.84 -12.15 -31.07
CA ASP A 285 4.93 -12.24 -32.52
C ASP A 285 4.61 -13.70 -32.86
N GLY A 286 3.35 -13.94 -33.21
CA GLY A 286 2.89 -15.25 -33.63
C GLY A 286 3.68 -15.67 -34.87
N ASN A 287 4.54 -16.69 -34.74
CA ASN A 287 4.79 -17.78 -35.71
C ASN A 287 6.11 -18.56 -35.51
N THR A 288 6.83 -18.43 -34.39
CA THR A 288 7.97 -19.33 -34.09
C THR A 288 7.65 -20.32 -32.97
N PRO A 289 7.86 -21.63 -33.19
CA PRO A 289 7.66 -22.64 -32.15
C PRO A 289 8.65 -22.40 -31.00
N THR A 290 8.09 -22.13 -29.82
CA THR A 290 8.82 -21.91 -28.57
C THR A 290 9.65 -23.14 -28.21
N PRO A 291 10.96 -23.02 -27.92
CA PRO A 291 11.72 -24.13 -27.37
C PRO A 291 11.14 -24.50 -26.00
N ALA A 292 10.75 -25.77 -25.84
CA ALA A 292 10.34 -26.32 -24.57
C ALA A 292 11.50 -26.19 -23.56
N SER A 293 11.19 -25.78 -22.32
CA SER A 293 12.10 -25.75 -21.17
C SER A 293 13.06 -24.55 -21.06
N ALA A 294 12.52 -23.32 -21.04
CA ALA A 294 13.15 -22.25 -20.27
C ALA A 294 12.62 -22.32 -18.83
N ALA A 295 13.47 -22.69 -17.86
CA ALA A 295 13.14 -22.63 -16.44
C ALA A 295 12.67 -21.21 -16.08
N PRO A 296 11.68 -21.04 -15.18
CA PRO A 296 11.22 -19.72 -14.77
C PRO A 296 12.41 -18.91 -14.26
N LEU A 297 12.65 -17.75 -14.87
CA LEU A 297 13.78 -16.85 -14.59
C LEU A 297 13.78 -16.25 -13.16
N PHE A 298 12.74 -16.52 -12.37
CA PHE A 298 12.54 -15.94 -11.05
C PHE A 298 12.08 -17.03 -10.05
N PRO A 299 12.54 -16.99 -8.79
CA PRO A 299 11.98 -17.80 -7.72
C PRO A 299 10.59 -17.25 -7.38
N GLY A 300 9.60 -17.70 -8.14
CA GLY A 300 8.21 -17.57 -7.76
C GLY A 300 7.80 -18.68 -6.81
N ILE A 301 6.58 -18.55 -6.28
CA ILE A 301 5.84 -19.65 -5.67
C ILE A 301 5.77 -20.80 -6.69
N SER A 302 5.93 -22.04 -6.24
CA SER A 302 5.79 -23.19 -7.16
C SER A 302 4.40 -23.21 -7.78
N MET A 303 4.28 -23.52 -9.08
CA MET A 303 2.96 -23.53 -9.76
C MET A 303 1.91 -24.39 -9.03
N PRO A 304 2.23 -25.59 -8.50
CA PRO A 304 1.28 -26.38 -7.72
C PRO A 304 0.84 -25.68 -6.43
N ALA A 305 1.77 -25.05 -5.69
CA ALA A 305 1.44 -24.30 -4.48
C ALA A 305 0.58 -23.08 -4.81
N ARG A 306 0.87 -22.38 -5.91
CA ARG A 306 0.07 -21.27 -6.42
C ARG A 306 -1.34 -21.70 -6.76
N ASP A 307 -1.54 -22.72 -7.57
CA ASP A 307 -2.89 -23.12 -7.98
C ASP A 307 -3.70 -23.66 -6.82
N LYS A 308 -3.07 -24.39 -5.89
CA LYS A 308 -3.71 -24.80 -4.64
C LYS A 308 -4.09 -23.60 -3.77
N ALA A 309 -3.20 -22.59 -3.68
CA ALA A 309 -3.45 -21.35 -2.95
C ALA A 309 -4.63 -20.56 -3.52
N VAL A 310 -4.60 -20.34 -4.82
CA VAL A 310 -5.65 -19.65 -5.54
C VAL A 310 -6.96 -20.40 -5.36
N SER A 311 -6.98 -21.71 -5.63
CA SER A 311 -8.20 -22.53 -5.48
C SER A 311 -8.75 -22.50 -4.05
N ALA A 312 -7.89 -22.59 -3.04
CA ALA A 312 -8.29 -22.48 -1.64
C ALA A 312 -8.90 -21.10 -1.33
N VAL A 313 -8.22 -20.01 -1.68
CA VAL A 313 -8.73 -18.66 -1.42
C VAL A 313 -10.02 -18.39 -2.18
N LEU A 314 -10.15 -18.84 -3.44
CA LEU A 314 -11.39 -18.72 -4.21
C LEU A 314 -12.52 -19.54 -3.58
N SER A 315 -12.24 -20.78 -3.14
CA SER A 315 -13.25 -21.63 -2.49
C SER A 315 -13.78 -21.02 -1.17
N MET A 316 -12.91 -20.31 -0.45
CA MET A 316 -13.26 -19.60 0.77
C MET A 316 -14.10 -18.34 0.53
N THR A 317 -13.63 -17.49 -0.39
CA THR A 317 -14.14 -16.12 -0.55
C THR A 317 -15.25 -16.01 -1.58
N LEU A 318 -15.34 -16.96 -2.51
CA LEU A 318 -16.14 -16.82 -3.73
C LEU A 318 -17.11 -17.97 -3.96
N SER A 319 -17.47 -18.73 -2.92
CA SER A 319 -18.76 -19.41 -2.97
C SER A 319 -19.84 -18.33 -3.14
N PRO A 320 -20.78 -18.44 -4.10
CA PRO A 320 -21.76 -17.38 -4.37
C PRO A 320 -22.53 -16.94 -3.12
N GLN A 321 -22.78 -17.88 -2.20
CA GLN A 321 -23.49 -17.66 -0.95
C GLN A 321 -22.69 -16.83 0.07
N ARG A 322 -21.36 -16.94 0.10
CA ARG A 322 -20.50 -16.19 1.06
C ARG A 322 -19.97 -14.89 0.48
N MET A 323 -19.90 -14.78 -0.84
CA MET A 323 -19.30 -13.63 -1.51
C MET A 323 -20.06 -12.33 -1.23
N ALA A 324 -21.39 -12.32 -1.36
CA ALA A 324 -22.19 -11.12 -1.15
C ALA A 324 -22.02 -10.48 0.27
N PRO A 325 -22.20 -11.21 1.39
CA PRO A 325 -22.00 -10.62 2.72
C PRO A 325 -20.54 -10.20 2.96
N TYR A 326 -19.59 -10.92 2.36
CA TYR A 326 -18.18 -10.59 2.45
C TYR A 326 -17.82 -9.29 1.70
N LEU A 327 -18.34 -9.10 0.49
CA LEU A 327 -18.12 -7.88 -0.30
C LEU A 327 -18.70 -6.64 0.39
N LYS A 328 -19.84 -6.77 1.06
CA LYS A 328 -20.43 -5.68 1.88
C LYS A 328 -19.50 -5.18 2.98
N GLN A 329 -18.68 -6.05 3.56
CA GLN A 329 -17.70 -5.68 4.58
C GLN A 329 -16.41 -5.09 4.01
N CYS A 330 -16.17 -5.22 2.70
CA CYS A 330 -14.96 -4.71 2.07
C CYS A 330 -14.98 -3.18 2.04
N SER A 331 -13.82 -2.55 2.18
CA SER A 331 -13.67 -1.12 1.84
C SER A 331 -13.49 -0.94 0.32
N PRO A 332 -13.74 0.25 -0.25
CA PRO A 332 -13.46 0.55 -1.66
C PRO A 332 -12.07 0.09 -2.15
N ALA A 333 -11.02 0.36 -1.37
CA ALA A 333 -9.66 -0.05 -1.68
C ALA A 333 -9.49 -1.57 -1.74
N VAL A 334 -10.20 -2.30 -0.86
CA VAL A 334 -10.19 -3.76 -0.86
C VAL A 334 -10.90 -4.28 -2.11
N LEU A 335 -12.05 -3.73 -2.50
CA LEU A 335 -12.77 -4.10 -3.73
C LEU A 335 -11.91 -3.88 -4.99
N ALA A 336 -11.22 -2.74 -5.07
CA ALA A 336 -10.29 -2.44 -6.14
C ALA A 336 -9.14 -3.45 -6.20
N GLN A 337 -8.53 -3.76 -5.06
CA GLN A 337 -7.45 -4.74 -4.96
C GLN A 337 -7.92 -6.15 -5.33
N PHE A 338 -9.13 -6.55 -4.92
CA PHE A 338 -9.76 -7.81 -5.31
C PHE A 338 -9.92 -7.89 -6.84
N SER A 339 -10.48 -6.85 -7.45
CA SER A 339 -10.74 -6.80 -8.89
C SER A 339 -9.46 -6.98 -9.71
N ILE A 340 -8.39 -6.26 -9.37
CA ILE A 340 -7.07 -6.41 -10.01
C ILE A 340 -6.50 -7.82 -9.82
N SER A 341 -6.56 -8.33 -8.58
CA SER A 341 -5.90 -9.59 -8.23
C SER A 341 -6.59 -10.78 -8.91
N LEU A 342 -7.92 -10.82 -8.92
CA LEU A 342 -8.68 -11.89 -9.58
C LEU A 342 -8.51 -11.87 -11.09
N SER A 343 -8.51 -10.68 -11.69
CA SER A 343 -8.28 -10.50 -13.12
C SER A 343 -6.88 -10.93 -13.55
N SER A 344 -5.84 -10.48 -12.84
CA SER A 344 -4.45 -10.87 -13.13
C SER A 344 -4.16 -12.35 -12.89
N LEU A 345 -4.93 -13.02 -12.04
CA LEU A 345 -4.87 -14.46 -11.86
C LEU A 345 -5.66 -15.24 -12.93
N GLY A 346 -6.48 -14.58 -13.75
CA GLY A 346 -7.38 -15.22 -14.71
C GLY A 346 -8.52 -15.98 -14.03
N ARG A 347 -8.96 -15.53 -12.85
CA ARG A 347 -9.93 -16.23 -11.99
C ARG A 347 -11.19 -15.41 -11.68
N MET A 348 -11.43 -14.34 -12.43
CA MET A 348 -12.67 -13.57 -12.33
C MET A 348 -13.77 -14.28 -13.15
N SER A 349 -14.55 -15.15 -12.50
CA SER A 349 -15.73 -15.78 -13.13
C SER A 349 -16.86 -14.78 -13.34
N ASP A 350 -17.85 -15.12 -14.16
CA ASP A 350 -19.00 -14.24 -14.42
C ASP A 350 -19.80 -13.96 -13.15
N THR A 351 -20.02 -14.98 -12.30
CA THR A 351 -20.70 -14.80 -11.01
C THR A 351 -19.92 -13.86 -10.08
N ILE A 352 -18.59 -13.98 -10.05
CA ILE A 352 -17.73 -13.11 -9.23
C ILE A 352 -17.76 -11.68 -9.76
N ALA A 353 -17.64 -11.51 -11.08
CA ALA A 353 -17.71 -10.21 -11.74
C ALA A 353 -19.06 -9.53 -11.47
N GLN A 354 -20.18 -10.25 -11.63
CA GLN A 354 -21.52 -9.74 -11.37
C GLN A 354 -21.70 -9.28 -9.92
N ALA A 355 -21.26 -10.09 -8.95
CA ALA A 355 -21.37 -9.73 -7.54
C ALA A 355 -20.50 -8.52 -7.15
N LEU A 356 -19.24 -8.49 -7.63
CA LEU A 356 -18.34 -7.36 -7.42
C LEU A 356 -18.89 -6.07 -8.06
N SER A 357 -19.35 -6.17 -9.31
CA SER A 357 -19.94 -5.05 -10.04
C SER A 357 -21.20 -4.53 -9.36
N GLY A 358 -22.11 -5.44 -8.97
CA GLY A 358 -23.33 -5.09 -8.26
C GLY A 358 -23.06 -4.36 -6.94
N GLU A 359 -22.09 -4.84 -6.16
CA GLU A 359 -21.68 -4.17 -4.92
C GLU A 359 -21.07 -2.78 -5.19
N VAL A 360 -20.22 -2.63 -6.21
CA VAL A 360 -19.64 -1.33 -6.55
C VAL A 360 -20.74 -0.35 -6.98
N ILE A 361 -21.60 -0.74 -7.91
CA ILE A 361 -22.71 0.11 -8.41
C ILE A 361 -23.63 0.52 -7.26
N MET A 362 -23.99 -0.41 -6.37
CA MET A 362 -24.83 -0.12 -5.21
C MET A 362 -24.21 0.96 -4.31
N ARG A 363 -22.88 0.95 -4.13
CA ARG A 363 -22.18 1.96 -3.32
C ARG A 363 -22.04 3.30 -4.02
N LEU A 364 -21.87 3.32 -5.35
CA LEU A 364 -21.86 4.57 -6.11
C LEU A 364 -23.19 5.30 -5.97
N ASN A 365 -24.29 4.55 -5.90
CA ASN A 365 -25.63 5.10 -5.78
C ASN A 365 -26.06 5.43 -4.32
N ASN A 366 -25.23 5.12 -3.33
CA ASN A 366 -25.61 5.27 -1.92
C ASN A 366 -24.56 6.08 -1.15
N LEU A 367 -24.92 7.33 -0.86
CA LEU A 367 -24.11 8.32 -0.14
C LEU A 367 -23.73 7.90 1.29
N ALA A 368 -24.38 6.90 1.88
CA ALA A 368 -24.04 6.41 3.22
C ALA A 368 -22.72 5.62 3.25
N TYR A 369 -22.21 5.18 2.09
CA TYR A 369 -20.95 4.46 2.02
C TYR A 369 -19.74 5.38 2.01
N LYS A 370 -18.61 4.84 2.46
CA LYS A 370 -17.33 5.52 2.35
C LYS A 370 -17.04 5.83 0.87
N PRO A 371 -16.72 7.09 0.51
CA PRO A 371 -16.51 7.46 -0.87
C PRO A 371 -15.30 6.75 -1.46
N PHE A 372 -15.41 6.42 -2.74
CA PHE A 372 -14.31 5.87 -3.53
C PHE A 372 -13.25 6.95 -3.75
N LYS A 373 -11.97 6.56 -3.67
CA LYS A 373 -10.86 7.42 -4.08
C LYS A 373 -10.55 7.19 -5.55
N ALA A 374 -9.88 8.15 -6.19
CA ALA A 374 -9.38 8.02 -7.56
C ALA A 374 -8.64 6.68 -7.83
N ALA A 375 -7.79 6.24 -6.90
CA ALA A 375 -7.05 4.99 -7.03
C ALA A 375 -7.96 3.74 -6.98
N ASP A 376 -9.10 3.82 -6.28
CA ASP A 376 -10.06 2.72 -6.17
C ASP A 376 -10.80 2.56 -7.51
N PHE A 377 -11.28 3.66 -8.10
CA PHE A 377 -11.89 3.67 -9.43
C PHE A 377 -10.98 3.07 -10.49
N VAL A 378 -9.72 3.53 -10.54
CA VAL A 378 -8.73 3.02 -11.50
C VAL A 378 -8.50 1.53 -11.30
N GLY A 379 -8.39 1.07 -10.05
CA GLY A 379 -8.17 -0.34 -9.77
C GLY A 379 -9.33 -1.23 -10.18
N ILE A 380 -10.57 -0.80 -9.90
CA ILE A 380 -11.78 -1.50 -10.32
C ILE A 380 -11.86 -1.53 -11.85
N ALA A 381 -11.79 -0.38 -12.51
CA ALA A 381 -11.87 -0.27 -13.96
C ALA A 381 -10.82 -1.15 -14.65
N LYS A 382 -9.56 -1.09 -14.21
CA LYS A 382 -8.47 -1.90 -14.75
C LYS A 382 -8.70 -3.40 -14.52
N GLY A 383 -9.18 -3.79 -13.35
CA GLY A 383 -9.49 -5.19 -13.05
C GLY A 383 -10.55 -5.76 -13.99
N PHE A 384 -11.66 -5.05 -14.17
CA PHE A 384 -12.77 -5.48 -15.02
C PHE A 384 -12.44 -5.42 -16.51
N ALA A 385 -11.71 -4.41 -16.97
CA ALA A 385 -11.23 -4.34 -18.35
C ALA A 385 -10.33 -5.54 -18.68
N ALA A 386 -9.35 -5.83 -17.83
CA ALA A 386 -8.44 -6.97 -18.03
C ALA A 386 -9.13 -8.35 -17.90
N ALA A 387 -10.30 -8.43 -17.26
CA ALA A 387 -11.05 -9.68 -17.16
C ALA A 387 -11.79 -10.04 -18.47
N GLY A 388 -11.98 -9.08 -19.38
CA GLY A 388 -12.61 -9.31 -20.69
C GLY A 388 -14.11 -9.64 -20.64
N LYS A 389 -14.77 -9.47 -19.49
CA LYS A 389 -16.19 -9.80 -19.29
C LYS A 389 -17.11 -8.64 -19.69
N LYS A 390 -17.27 -8.40 -21.00
CA LYS A 390 -17.97 -7.23 -21.55
C LYS A 390 -19.36 -7.00 -20.95
N ASP A 391 -20.15 -8.06 -20.76
CA ASP A 391 -21.54 -7.96 -20.25
C ASP A 391 -21.63 -7.34 -18.86
N VAL A 392 -20.56 -7.44 -18.06
CA VAL A 392 -20.48 -6.86 -16.72
C VAL A 392 -19.63 -5.59 -16.70
N THR A 393 -18.53 -5.58 -17.45
CA THR A 393 -17.59 -4.46 -17.50
C THR A 393 -18.21 -3.20 -18.09
N VAL A 394 -19.01 -3.32 -19.16
CA VAL A 394 -19.59 -2.15 -19.84
C VAL A 394 -20.58 -1.40 -18.92
N PRO A 395 -21.58 -2.05 -18.28
CA PRO A 395 -22.47 -1.37 -17.34
C PRO A 395 -21.74 -0.77 -16.14
N LEU A 396 -20.73 -1.47 -15.61
CA LEU A 396 -19.95 -0.99 -14.48
C LEU A 396 -19.17 0.29 -14.81
N LEU A 397 -18.48 0.31 -15.95
CA LEU A 397 -17.73 1.48 -16.39
C LEU A 397 -18.67 2.65 -16.69
N ALA A 398 -19.83 2.40 -17.31
CA ALA A 398 -20.84 3.45 -17.50
C ALA A 398 -21.31 4.05 -16.16
N ALA A 399 -21.57 3.22 -15.14
CA ALA A 399 -21.96 3.70 -13.81
C ALA A 399 -20.85 4.49 -13.12
N ILE A 400 -19.58 4.08 -13.25
CA ILE A 400 -18.43 4.84 -12.74
C ILE A 400 -18.35 6.20 -13.44
N ALA A 401 -18.51 6.24 -14.77
CA ALA A 401 -18.45 7.48 -15.54
C ALA A 401 -19.57 8.44 -15.15
N ALA A 402 -20.80 7.94 -15.00
CA ALA A 402 -21.95 8.72 -14.56
C ALA A 402 -21.73 9.30 -13.16
N HIS A 403 -21.29 8.46 -12.20
CA HIS A 403 -20.99 8.92 -10.84
C HIS A 403 -19.90 10.01 -10.82
N LEU A 404 -18.82 9.84 -11.60
CA LEU A 404 -17.78 10.87 -11.72
C LEU A 404 -18.25 12.15 -12.42
N ALA A 405 -19.34 12.09 -13.18
CA ALA A 405 -19.95 13.25 -13.84
C ALA A 405 -20.99 13.97 -12.96
N GLU A 406 -21.68 13.24 -12.06
CA GLU A 406 -22.75 13.75 -11.20
C GLU A 406 -22.25 14.30 -9.85
N ASP A 407 -21.22 13.70 -9.25
CA ASP A 407 -20.83 13.97 -7.85
C ASP A 407 -20.11 15.33 -7.65
N GLU A 408 -19.92 16.11 -8.72
CA GLU A 408 -19.45 17.48 -8.60
C GLU A 408 -20.31 18.42 -9.47
N GLY A 409 -21.11 19.27 -8.81
CA GLY A 409 -21.71 20.49 -9.41
C GLY A 409 -20.65 21.54 -9.84
N VAL A 410 -19.41 21.09 -9.94
CA VAL A 410 -18.19 21.72 -10.41
C VAL A 410 -17.69 20.75 -11.48
N SER A 411 -17.52 21.18 -12.73
CA SER A 411 -17.22 20.31 -13.89
C SER A 411 -16.31 19.12 -13.51
N ALA A 412 -16.65 17.87 -13.87
CA ALA A 412 -15.83 16.68 -13.56
C ALA A 412 -14.33 16.84 -13.90
N ALA A 413 -13.98 17.77 -14.80
CA ALA A 413 -12.62 18.21 -15.01
C ALA A 413 -11.99 18.84 -13.75
N GLU A 414 -12.67 19.76 -13.08
CA GLU A 414 -12.23 20.41 -11.83
C GLU A 414 -12.01 19.39 -10.69
N ALA A 415 -12.90 18.40 -10.54
CA ALA A 415 -12.71 17.23 -9.69
C ALA A 415 -11.36 16.58 -9.91
N MET A 416 -11.06 16.33 -11.19
CA MET A 416 -9.82 15.71 -11.65
C MET A 416 -8.63 16.66 -11.59
N LEU A 417 -8.86 17.98 -11.54
CA LEU A 417 -7.83 18.98 -11.29
C LEU A 417 -7.45 19.05 -9.83
N THR A 418 -8.36 18.71 -8.90
CA THR A 418 -8.01 18.61 -7.48
C THR A 418 -6.84 17.64 -7.25
N GLY A 419 -6.11 17.84 -6.16
CA GLY A 419 -4.93 17.02 -5.83
C GLY A 419 -5.22 15.53 -5.60
N ALA A 420 -6.48 15.09 -5.63
CA ALA A 420 -6.88 13.70 -5.44
C ALA A 420 -6.53 12.82 -6.66
N TRP A 421 -6.61 13.37 -7.88
CA TRP A 421 -6.29 12.66 -9.12
C TRP A 421 -4.85 12.93 -9.56
N LYS A 422 -4.07 11.86 -9.65
CA LYS A 422 -2.71 11.90 -10.19
C LYS A 422 -2.75 11.68 -11.71
N PRO A 423 -1.78 12.21 -12.46
CA PRO A 423 -1.61 11.93 -13.89
C PRO A 423 -1.69 10.43 -14.26
N GLU A 424 -1.08 9.57 -13.44
CA GLU A 424 -1.09 8.12 -13.66
C GLU A 424 -2.46 7.49 -13.44
N HIS A 425 -3.33 8.11 -12.63
CA HIS A 425 -4.69 7.64 -12.45
C HIS A 425 -5.53 7.89 -13.72
N LEU A 426 -5.40 9.08 -14.29
CA LEU A 426 -6.12 9.48 -15.50
C LEU A 426 -5.74 8.61 -16.71
N SER A 427 -4.44 8.40 -16.92
CA SER A 427 -3.93 7.52 -17.99
C SER A 427 -4.40 6.08 -17.85
N HIS A 428 -4.30 5.49 -16.66
CA HIS A 428 -4.77 4.12 -16.44
C HIS A 428 -6.30 3.99 -16.54
N LEU A 429 -7.06 5.00 -16.12
CA LEU A 429 -8.51 4.99 -16.26
C LEU A 429 -8.89 4.98 -17.74
N MET A 430 -8.32 5.88 -18.54
CA MET A 430 -8.58 5.94 -19.98
C MET A 430 -8.19 4.65 -20.71
N ALA A 431 -7.06 4.05 -20.34
CA ALA A 431 -6.65 2.77 -20.89
C ALA A 431 -7.67 1.67 -20.58
N ALA A 432 -8.21 1.62 -19.35
CA ALA A 432 -9.22 0.64 -18.99
C ALA A 432 -10.53 0.81 -19.80
N TYR A 433 -10.94 2.04 -20.11
CA TYR A 433 -12.10 2.30 -20.97
C TYR A 433 -11.83 1.90 -22.43
N ALA A 434 -10.65 2.23 -22.94
CA ALA A 434 -10.22 1.84 -24.28
C ALA A 434 -10.16 0.31 -24.43
N ASP A 435 -9.54 -0.39 -23.48
CA ASP A 435 -9.44 -1.85 -23.44
C ASP A 435 -10.83 -2.52 -23.39
N ALA A 436 -11.77 -1.92 -22.66
CA ALA A 436 -13.14 -2.39 -22.57
C ALA A 436 -14.00 -2.02 -23.81
N GLY A 437 -13.53 -1.12 -24.67
CA GLY A 437 -14.32 -0.55 -25.77
C GLY A 437 -15.52 0.30 -25.30
N VAL A 438 -15.42 0.90 -24.12
CA VAL A 438 -16.49 1.73 -23.53
C VAL A 438 -16.18 3.19 -23.80
N ARG A 439 -17.07 3.86 -24.52
CA ARG A 439 -16.97 5.29 -24.81
C ARG A 439 -17.94 6.07 -23.92
N HIS A 440 -17.42 7.05 -23.19
CA HIS A 440 -18.21 8.00 -22.40
C HIS A 440 -17.69 9.42 -22.63
N ASP A 441 -18.30 10.15 -23.57
CA ASP A 441 -17.76 11.42 -24.09
C ASP A 441 -17.51 12.47 -23.00
N GLY A 442 -18.41 12.61 -22.02
CA GLY A 442 -18.24 13.55 -20.91
C GLY A 442 -17.03 13.22 -20.02
N LEU A 443 -16.74 11.93 -19.82
CA LEU A 443 -15.60 11.49 -19.03
C LEU A 443 -14.30 11.69 -19.80
N VAL A 444 -14.29 11.31 -21.09
CA VAL A 444 -13.14 11.52 -21.97
C VAL A 444 -12.80 13.02 -22.00
N GLN A 445 -13.79 13.88 -22.22
CA GLN A 445 -13.57 15.33 -22.23
C GLN A 445 -13.02 15.84 -20.90
N ALA A 446 -13.57 15.41 -19.76
CA ALA A 446 -13.09 15.79 -18.43
C ALA A 446 -11.62 15.38 -18.21
N VAL A 447 -11.26 14.14 -18.57
CA VAL A 447 -9.88 13.65 -18.46
C VAL A 447 -8.94 14.44 -19.36
N MET A 448 -9.36 14.77 -20.59
CA MET A 448 -8.55 15.52 -21.55
C MET A 448 -8.32 16.97 -21.08
N VAL A 449 -9.33 17.63 -20.52
CA VAL A 449 -9.19 18.96 -19.90
C VAL A 449 -8.23 18.88 -18.70
N ALA A 450 -8.42 17.90 -17.82
CA ALA A 450 -7.54 17.71 -16.66
C ALA A 450 -6.08 17.43 -17.08
N ALA A 451 -5.88 16.64 -18.13
CA ALA A 451 -4.57 16.34 -18.69
C ALA A 451 -3.90 17.57 -19.32
N LYS A 452 -4.65 18.42 -20.05
CA LYS A 452 -4.14 19.69 -20.61
C LYS A 452 -3.61 20.62 -19.51
N VAL A 453 -4.34 20.76 -18.40
CA VAL A 453 -3.91 21.61 -17.27
C VAL A 453 -2.73 21.01 -16.50
N LYS A 454 -2.71 19.67 -16.31
CA LYS A 454 -1.65 18.97 -15.57
C LYS A 454 -0.49 18.49 -16.46
N LEU A 455 -0.38 18.96 -17.71
CA LEU A 455 0.53 18.41 -18.73
C LEU A 455 1.98 18.29 -18.22
N ALA A 456 2.47 19.33 -17.54
CA ALA A 456 3.84 19.37 -16.98
C ALA A 456 4.09 18.33 -15.87
N LEU A 457 3.05 17.74 -15.29
CA LEU A 457 3.14 16.74 -14.23
C LEU A 457 3.10 15.31 -14.75
N PHE A 458 2.74 15.09 -16.02
CA PHE A 458 2.70 13.75 -16.59
C PHE A 458 4.10 13.23 -16.89
N HIS A 459 4.32 11.96 -16.59
CA HIS A 459 5.42 11.23 -17.18
C HIS A 459 5.15 10.99 -18.68
N PRO A 460 6.18 11.04 -19.57
CA PRO A 460 6.01 10.82 -21.01
C PRO A 460 5.19 9.57 -21.40
N TRP A 461 5.47 8.41 -20.78
CA TRP A 461 4.69 7.18 -21.03
C TRP A 461 3.19 7.33 -20.75
N ALA A 462 2.81 8.11 -19.73
CA ALA A 462 1.42 8.29 -19.34
C ALA A 462 0.67 9.20 -20.35
N LEU A 463 1.36 10.20 -20.91
CA LEU A 463 0.82 11.02 -22.01
C LEU A 463 0.64 10.18 -23.27
N GLN A 464 1.61 9.33 -23.59
CA GLN A 464 1.52 8.45 -24.74
C GLN A 464 0.32 7.50 -24.59
N GLN A 465 0.17 6.87 -23.42
CA GLN A 465 -0.98 6.02 -23.13
C GLN A 465 -2.31 6.75 -23.25
N LEU A 466 -2.41 8.00 -22.77
CA LEU A 466 -3.60 8.83 -22.94
C LEU A 466 -3.93 9.09 -24.41
N ARG A 467 -2.91 9.45 -25.21
CA ARG A 467 -3.08 9.68 -26.66
C ARG A 467 -3.57 8.42 -27.37
N ASP A 468 -2.98 7.27 -27.08
CA ASP A 468 -3.34 6.01 -27.71
C ASP A 468 -4.76 5.57 -27.31
N SER A 469 -5.10 5.69 -26.03
CA SER A 469 -6.44 5.38 -25.52
C SER A 469 -7.50 6.30 -26.12
N SER A 470 -7.20 7.60 -26.24
CA SER A 470 -8.08 8.61 -26.83
C SER A 470 -8.38 8.34 -28.31
N LYS A 471 -7.36 7.92 -29.08
CA LYS A 471 -7.52 7.48 -30.47
C LYS A 471 -8.42 6.26 -30.60
N ILE A 472 -8.23 5.25 -29.75
CA ILE A 472 -9.07 4.03 -29.73
C ILE A 472 -10.53 4.39 -29.45
N LEU A 473 -10.77 5.35 -28.57
CA LEU A 473 -12.12 5.84 -28.25
C LEU A 473 -12.71 6.79 -29.30
N GLY A 474 -11.99 7.07 -30.39
CA GLY A 474 -12.48 7.87 -31.52
C GLY A 474 -12.52 9.38 -31.25
N HIS A 475 -11.80 9.87 -30.24
CA HIS A 475 -11.74 11.30 -29.94
C HIS A 475 -10.83 12.02 -30.94
N LYS A 476 -11.39 12.97 -31.70
CA LYS A 476 -10.67 13.65 -32.80
C LYS A 476 -9.72 14.75 -32.32
N GLU A 477 -9.94 15.35 -31.14
CA GLU A 477 -8.99 16.33 -30.60
C GLU A 477 -7.74 15.60 -30.07
N SER A 478 -6.63 15.76 -30.77
CA SER A 478 -5.33 15.30 -30.29
C SER A 478 -4.80 16.21 -29.18
N ILE A 479 -4.26 15.63 -28.10
CA ILE A 479 -3.30 16.33 -27.22
C ILE A 479 -2.02 16.49 -28.06
N SER A 480 -1.94 17.55 -28.86
CA SER A 480 -0.75 17.91 -29.65
C SER A 480 0.37 18.34 -28.72
#